data_AF-A0A939HTW6-F1
#
_entry.id   AF-A0A939HTW6-F1
#
_cell.length_a   1.000
_cell.length_b   1.000
_cell.length_c   1.000
_cell.angle_alpha   90.00
_cell.angle_beta   90.00
_cell.angle_gamma   90.00
#
_symmetry.space_group_name_H-M   'P 1'
#
loop_
_entity.id
_entity.type
_entity.pdbx_description
1 polymer ?
#
loop_
_entity_poly.entity_id
_entity_poly.type
_entity_poly.pdbx_seq_one_letter_code
_entity_poly.pdbx_strand_id
1 'polypeptide(L)'
;MSTPSFGKPQTNPFGLADVGRNSSPTFADIDGDGDLDIFVGEWAGSLRYQENQSTASSPTFGTKQFNPFASPPASYHSRPTFADLDGDGDLDIFVGEREGNLIYQENQDTASSPTFGTPQTNPFGLANVGLWSDPHLRRS
;
A
#
# COMPACT_ATOMS: atom_id res chain seq x y z
N MET A 1 -19.93 27.44 -4.86
CA MET A 1 -19.15 26.37 -4.22
C MET A 1 -19.76 26.09 -2.86
N SER A 2 -20.21 24.87 -2.60
CA SER A 2 -20.71 24.47 -1.28
C SER A 2 -19.53 24.31 -0.33
N THR A 3 -19.69 24.77 0.91
CA THR A 3 -18.72 24.47 1.98
C THR A 3 -18.78 22.98 2.31
N PRO A 4 -17.64 22.26 2.35
CA PRO A 4 -17.64 20.87 2.78
C PRO A 4 -18.17 20.76 4.22
N SER A 5 -19.02 19.77 4.45
CA SER A 5 -19.54 19.41 5.77
C SER A 5 -18.96 18.06 6.15
N PHE A 6 -18.30 18.01 7.31
CA PHE A 6 -17.73 16.78 7.85
C PHE A 6 -18.67 16.19 8.91
N GLY A 7 -18.88 14.87 8.85
CA GLY A 7 -19.56 14.14 9.92
C GLY A 7 -18.77 14.17 11.23
N LYS A 8 -19.39 13.67 12.31
CA LYS A 8 -18.65 13.48 13.56
C LYS A 8 -17.49 12.49 13.34
N PRO A 9 -16.33 12.70 13.96
CA PRO A 9 -15.25 11.72 13.92
C PRO A 9 -15.74 10.35 14.43
N GLN A 10 -15.37 9.30 13.72
CA GLN A 10 -15.60 7.92 14.13
C GLN A 10 -14.26 7.26 14.44
N THR A 11 -14.20 6.53 15.55
CA THR A 11 -13.02 5.73 15.91
C THR A 11 -13.15 4.36 15.29
N ASN A 12 -12.16 3.97 14.48
CA ASN A 12 -12.07 2.64 13.88
C ASN A 12 -13.39 2.14 13.22
N PRO A 13 -14.02 2.92 12.33
CA PRO A 13 -15.32 2.58 11.76
C PRO A 13 -15.30 1.29 10.92
N PHE A 14 -14.11 0.86 10.49
CA PHE A 14 -13.90 -0.28 9.59
C PHE A 14 -13.22 -1.48 10.27
N GLY A 15 -13.10 -1.48 11.61
CA GLY A 15 -12.53 -2.62 12.33
C GLY A 15 -11.02 -2.81 12.17
N LEU A 16 -10.32 -1.87 11.54
CA LEU A 16 -8.86 -1.73 11.43
C LEU A 16 -8.20 -1.48 12.82
N ALA A 17 -8.32 -2.44 13.72
CA ALA A 17 -7.64 -2.41 15.02
C ALA A 17 -6.17 -2.80 14.86
N ASP A 18 -5.28 -2.14 15.59
CA ASP A 18 -3.85 -2.48 15.66
C ASP A 18 -3.14 -2.51 14.29
N VAL A 19 -2.98 -1.33 13.71
CA VAL A 19 -2.30 -1.12 12.42
C VAL A 19 -0.79 -0.95 12.56
N GLY A 20 -0.24 -1.17 13.76
CA GLY A 20 1.18 -1.05 14.07
C GLY A 20 1.65 0.34 14.50
N ARG A 21 2.93 0.43 14.85
CA ARG A 21 3.58 1.69 15.28
C ARG A 21 4.08 2.49 14.08
N ASN A 22 3.89 3.81 14.12
CA ASN A 22 4.28 4.73 13.05
C ASN A 22 3.71 4.28 11.70
N SER A 23 2.41 4.01 11.69
CA SER A 23 1.71 3.45 10.55
C SER A 23 1.65 4.42 9.38
N SER A 24 1.83 3.88 8.16
CA SER A 24 1.69 4.59 6.89
C SER A 24 0.61 3.90 6.06
N PRO A 25 -0.67 4.26 6.24
CA PRO A 25 -1.78 3.66 5.49
C PRO A 25 -1.85 4.21 4.05
N THR A 26 -2.09 3.31 3.10
CA THR A 26 -2.34 3.58 1.68
C THR A 26 -3.54 2.76 1.23
N PHE A 27 -4.34 3.32 0.31
CA PHE A 27 -5.46 2.62 -0.32
C PHE A 27 -5.16 2.38 -1.80
N ALA A 28 -5.50 1.19 -2.29
CA ALA A 28 -5.40 0.80 -3.69
C ALA A 28 -6.45 -0.27 -3.98
N ASP A 29 -7.00 -0.24 -5.20
CA ASP A 29 -7.85 -1.30 -5.75
C ASP A 29 -6.88 -2.36 -6.30
N ILE A 30 -6.32 -3.21 -5.43
CA ILE A 30 -5.21 -4.10 -5.81
C ILE A 30 -5.71 -5.32 -6.57
N ASP A 31 -6.97 -5.71 -6.35
CA ASP A 31 -7.60 -6.83 -7.02
C ASP A 31 -8.45 -6.42 -8.24
N GLY A 32 -8.60 -5.12 -8.51
CA GLY A 32 -9.31 -4.60 -9.67
C GLY A 32 -10.82 -4.85 -9.61
N ASP A 33 -11.39 -5.09 -8.44
CA ASP A 33 -12.82 -5.32 -8.26
C ASP A 33 -13.64 -4.01 -8.17
N GLY A 34 -12.93 -2.87 -8.13
CA GLY A 34 -13.51 -1.53 -8.12
C GLY A 34 -13.75 -0.98 -6.72
N ASP A 35 -13.28 -1.67 -5.69
CA ASP A 35 -13.26 -1.18 -4.33
C ASP A 35 -11.81 -0.95 -3.82
N LEU A 36 -11.66 -0.20 -2.71
CA LEU A 36 -10.34 0.19 -2.23
C LEU A 36 -9.93 -0.68 -1.05
N ASP A 37 -8.87 -1.45 -1.24
CA ASP A 37 -8.19 -2.18 -0.19
C ASP A 37 -7.29 -1.28 0.65
N ILE A 38 -6.91 -1.77 1.83
CA ILE A 38 -5.99 -1.05 2.71
C ILE A 38 -4.67 -1.77 2.92
N PHE A 39 -3.61 -1.02 2.71
CA PHE A 39 -2.23 -1.37 3.02
C PHE A 39 -1.72 -0.49 4.14
N VAL A 40 -0.97 -1.06 5.09
CA VAL A 40 -0.34 -0.28 6.15
C VAL A 40 1.10 -0.70 6.31
N GLY A 41 2.01 0.22 6.00
CA GLY A 41 3.40 0.09 6.39
C GLY A 41 3.64 0.42 7.86
N GLU A 42 4.58 -0.27 8.49
CA GLU A 42 4.92 -0.10 9.91
C GLU A 42 6.39 0.30 10.11
N TRP A 43 6.68 0.93 11.25
CA TRP A 43 8.02 1.13 11.80
C TRP A 43 8.94 -0.09 11.67
N ALA A 44 8.43 -1.30 11.94
CA ALA A 44 9.21 -2.54 11.93
C ALA A 44 9.54 -3.04 10.51
N GLY A 45 9.09 -2.36 9.46
CA GLY A 45 9.36 -2.78 8.08
C GLY A 45 8.32 -3.71 7.48
N SER A 46 7.32 -4.12 8.26
CA SER A 46 6.22 -4.96 7.81
C SER A 46 5.18 -4.15 7.04
N LEU A 47 4.48 -4.86 6.16
CA LEU A 47 3.23 -4.44 5.54
C LEU A 47 2.08 -5.25 6.13
N ARG A 48 1.01 -4.57 6.54
CA ARG A 48 -0.29 -5.20 6.80
C ARG A 48 -1.21 -4.93 5.62
N TYR A 49 -2.08 -5.88 5.32
CA TYR A 49 -3.06 -5.78 4.25
C TYR A 49 -4.41 -6.30 4.74
N GLN A 50 -5.48 -5.64 4.32
CA GLN A 50 -6.84 -6.15 4.40
C GLN A 50 -7.55 -5.81 3.10
N GLU A 51 -8.04 -6.85 2.42
CA GLU A 51 -8.96 -6.76 1.30
C GLU A 51 -10.26 -6.12 1.78
N ASN A 52 -10.80 -5.17 1.03
CA ASN A 52 -12.20 -4.78 1.17
C ASN A 52 -13.03 -5.71 0.27
N GLN A 53 -13.97 -6.42 0.89
CA GLN A 53 -14.68 -7.54 0.25
C GLN A 53 -16.10 -7.14 -0.15
N SER A 54 -16.34 -5.86 -0.44
CA SER A 54 -17.70 -5.33 -0.55
C SER A 54 -17.86 -4.31 -1.66
N THR A 55 -18.30 -3.09 -1.35
CA THR A 55 -18.44 -2.03 -2.35
C THR A 55 -17.82 -0.77 -1.77
N ALA A 56 -17.37 0.12 -2.66
CA ALA A 56 -16.87 1.44 -2.28
C ALA A 56 -17.85 2.25 -1.38
N SER A 57 -19.15 1.94 -1.43
CA SER A 57 -20.18 2.64 -0.65
C SER A 57 -20.41 2.07 0.76
N SER A 58 -19.92 0.87 1.05
CA SER A 58 -20.11 0.17 2.32
C SER A 58 -18.97 -0.83 2.56
N PRO A 59 -17.74 -0.34 2.80
CA PRO A 59 -16.56 -1.19 2.87
C PRO A 59 -16.63 -2.15 4.05
N THR A 60 -16.28 -3.41 3.79
CA THR A 60 -16.16 -4.49 4.78
C THR A 60 -14.82 -5.17 4.59
N PHE A 61 -13.90 -4.94 5.53
CA PHE A 61 -12.56 -5.49 5.42
C PHE A 61 -12.50 -6.94 5.92
N GLY A 62 -11.81 -7.78 5.13
CA GLY A 62 -11.58 -9.18 5.42
C GLY A 62 -10.54 -9.41 6.53
N THR A 63 -9.95 -10.60 6.53
CA THR A 63 -8.95 -10.97 7.54
C THR A 63 -7.64 -10.22 7.30
N LYS A 64 -7.05 -9.68 8.36
CA LYS A 64 -5.73 -9.06 8.32
C LYS A 64 -4.65 -10.05 7.90
N GLN A 65 -3.93 -9.69 6.85
CA GLN A 65 -2.76 -10.40 6.35
C GLN A 65 -1.48 -9.64 6.70
N PHE A 66 -0.37 -10.36 6.85
CA PHE A 66 0.94 -9.80 7.17
C PHE A 66 1.92 -10.16 6.06
N ASN A 67 2.56 -9.14 5.48
CA ASN A 67 3.47 -9.26 4.34
C ASN A 67 2.92 -10.19 3.24
N PRO A 68 1.67 -9.96 2.75
CA PRO A 68 0.99 -10.89 1.85
C PRO A 68 1.74 -11.14 0.54
N PHE A 69 2.64 -10.24 0.16
CA PHE A 69 3.32 -10.21 -1.13
C PHE A 69 4.82 -10.53 -1.03
N ALA A 70 5.25 -11.31 -0.03
CA ALA A 70 6.64 -11.74 0.14
C ALA A 70 7.72 -10.63 0.17
N SER A 71 7.33 -9.37 0.44
CA SER A 71 8.27 -8.26 0.60
C SER A 71 9.33 -8.62 1.64
N PRO A 72 10.63 -8.46 1.37
CA PRO A 72 11.59 -8.35 2.45
C PRO A 72 11.08 -7.19 3.31
N PRO A 73 11.09 -7.34 4.64
CA PRO A 73 10.78 -6.20 5.47
C PRO A 73 11.80 -5.14 5.06
N ALA A 74 11.31 -4.03 4.50
CA ALA A 74 12.02 -2.78 4.52
C ALA A 74 12.71 -2.68 5.89
N SER A 75 13.98 -2.29 5.95
CA SER A 75 14.73 -2.46 7.20
C SER A 75 13.97 -1.82 8.38
N TYR A 76 13.43 -0.62 8.16
CA TYR A 76 12.46 0.03 9.05
C TYR A 76 11.57 1.01 8.25
N HIS A 77 10.36 1.29 8.76
CA HIS A 77 9.41 2.30 8.25
C HIS A 77 8.98 2.10 6.80
N SER A 78 8.26 1.02 6.54
CA SER A 78 7.64 0.80 5.24
C SER A 78 6.65 1.91 4.91
N ARG A 79 6.76 2.47 3.71
CA ARG A 79 5.82 3.44 3.15
C ARG A 79 5.37 2.95 1.77
N PRO A 80 4.25 2.20 1.69
CA PRO A 80 3.79 1.62 0.44
C PRO A 80 3.10 2.66 -0.45
N THR A 81 3.34 2.57 -1.75
CA THR A 81 2.55 3.22 -2.81
C THR A 81 2.39 2.28 -3.99
N PHE A 82 1.43 2.56 -4.87
CA PHE A 82 1.04 1.66 -5.96
C PHE A 82 0.95 2.40 -7.28
N ALA A 83 1.39 1.76 -8.35
CA ALA A 83 1.29 2.25 -9.73
C ALA A 83 1.33 1.10 -10.71
N ASP A 84 0.60 1.23 -11.81
CA ASP A 84 0.83 0.45 -13.03
C ASP A 84 2.09 1.02 -13.73
N LEU A 85 3.25 0.39 -13.58
CA LEU A 85 4.51 0.92 -14.11
C LEU A 85 4.79 0.45 -15.54
N ASP A 86 4.44 -0.80 -15.84
CA ASP A 86 4.73 -1.43 -17.13
C ASP A 86 3.60 -1.28 -18.16
N GLY A 87 2.43 -0.79 -17.73
CA GLY A 87 1.28 -0.49 -18.56
C GLY A 87 0.41 -1.70 -18.87
N ASP A 88 0.51 -2.77 -18.10
CA ASP A 88 -0.25 -4.01 -18.30
C ASP A 88 -1.66 -3.98 -17.65
N GLY A 89 -1.92 -2.95 -16.83
CA GLY A 89 -3.21 -2.69 -16.21
C GLY A 89 -3.37 -3.27 -14.80
N ASP A 90 -2.32 -3.85 -14.23
CA ASP A 90 -2.27 -4.20 -12.82
C ASP A 90 -1.51 -3.14 -11.98
N LEU A 91 -1.57 -3.23 -10.65
CA LEU A 91 -0.84 -2.31 -9.77
C LEU A 91 0.41 -2.96 -9.19
N ASP A 92 1.57 -2.41 -9.53
CA ASP A 92 2.84 -2.70 -8.87
C ASP A 92 2.95 -2.00 -7.51
N ILE A 93 3.82 -2.52 -6.65
CA ILE A 93 4.09 -1.94 -5.33
C ILE A 93 5.49 -1.34 -5.26
N PHE A 94 5.54 -0.15 -4.68
CA PHE A 94 6.76 0.53 -4.27
C PHE A 94 6.73 0.74 -2.76
N VAL A 95 7.82 0.42 -2.08
CA VAL A 95 7.95 0.60 -0.63
C VAL A 95 9.19 1.44 -0.36
N GLY A 96 8.96 2.65 0.13
CA GLY A 96 10.03 3.45 0.72
C GLY A 96 10.37 2.96 2.13
N GLU A 97 11.62 3.15 2.54
CA GLU A 97 12.08 2.81 3.88
C GLU A 97 13.02 3.85 4.52
N ARG A 98 13.40 3.62 5.78
CA ARG A 98 14.19 4.57 6.60
C ARG A 98 15.53 4.95 6.00
N GLU A 99 16.30 4.01 5.47
CA GLU A 99 17.63 4.26 4.89
C GLU A 99 17.57 4.92 3.50
N GLY A 100 16.37 5.19 3.00
CA GLY A 100 16.19 5.85 1.70
C GLY A 100 16.26 4.91 0.51
N ASN A 101 16.11 3.61 0.74
CA ASN A 101 15.90 2.65 -0.33
C ASN A 101 14.45 2.66 -0.79
N LEU A 102 14.29 2.43 -2.09
CA LEU A 102 13.03 2.14 -2.74
C LEU A 102 13.01 0.65 -3.10
N ILE A 103 12.08 -0.10 -2.53
CA ILE A 103 11.85 -1.50 -2.90
C ILE A 103 10.72 -1.50 -3.92
N TYR A 104 10.92 -2.16 -5.05
CA TYR A 104 9.92 -2.34 -6.10
C TYR A 104 9.61 -3.81 -6.28
N GLN A 105 8.34 -4.13 -6.47
CA GLN A 105 7.88 -5.45 -6.90
C GLN A 105 6.80 -5.27 -7.97
N GLU A 106 7.07 -5.89 -9.10
CA GLU A 106 6.13 -6.07 -10.21
C GLU A 106 5.02 -7.02 -9.76
N ASN A 107 3.77 -6.66 -10.03
CA ASN A 107 2.68 -7.63 -10.05
C ASN A 107 2.70 -8.33 -11.42
N GLN A 108 2.69 -9.67 -11.42
CA GLN A 108 3.00 -10.49 -12.61
C GLN A 108 1.80 -11.29 -13.12
N ASP A 109 0.63 -11.06 -12.53
CA ASP A 109 -0.59 -11.78 -12.85
C ASP A 109 -1.73 -10.76 -13.01
N THR A 110 -2.96 -11.21 -13.20
CA THR A 110 -4.08 -10.27 -13.38
C THR A 110 -4.33 -9.44 -12.12
N ALA A 111 -4.88 -8.23 -12.30
CA ALA A 111 -5.45 -7.43 -11.22
C ALA A 111 -6.27 -8.32 -10.26
N SER A 112 -7.18 -9.17 -10.76
CA SER A 112 -8.02 -10.05 -9.93
C SER A 112 -7.34 -11.13 -9.08
N SER A 113 -6.03 -11.33 -9.21
CA SER A 113 -5.27 -12.33 -8.43
C SER A 113 -3.80 -11.95 -8.39
N PRO A 114 -3.44 -10.88 -7.66
CA PRO A 114 -2.10 -10.30 -7.72
C PRO A 114 -1.04 -11.31 -7.25
N THR A 115 -0.02 -11.52 -8.07
CA THR A 115 1.14 -12.36 -7.76
C THR A 115 2.40 -11.55 -7.97
N PHE A 116 3.06 -11.18 -6.88
CA PHE A 116 4.25 -10.33 -6.94
C PHE A 116 5.53 -11.13 -7.25
N GLY A 117 6.33 -10.57 -8.15
CA GLY A 117 7.64 -11.07 -8.53
C GLY A 117 8.69 -10.90 -7.43
N THR A 118 9.96 -11.11 -7.80
CA THR A 118 11.06 -10.95 -6.84
C THR A 118 11.30 -9.47 -6.52
N PRO A 119 11.35 -9.07 -5.24
CA PRO A 119 11.65 -7.69 -4.85
C PRO A 119 13.01 -7.21 -5.31
N GLN A 120 13.02 -5.99 -5.84
CA GLN A 120 14.19 -5.29 -6.33
C GLN A 120 14.46 -4.04 -5.49
N THR A 121 15.70 -3.85 -5.05
CA THR A 121 16.11 -2.65 -4.31
C THR A 121 16.74 -1.63 -5.25
N ASN A 122 16.18 -0.42 -5.26
CA ASN A 122 16.61 0.72 -6.09
C ASN A 122 16.77 0.40 -7.59
N PRO A 123 15.85 -0.35 -8.24
CA PRO A 123 16.06 -0.81 -9.63
C PRO A 123 16.12 0.34 -10.65
N PHE A 124 15.60 1.51 -10.32
CA PHE A 124 15.58 2.70 -11.19
C PHE A 124 16.79 3.64 -10.98
N GLY A 125 17.82 3.19 -10.26
CA GLY A 125 19.00 4.01 -9.95
C GLY A 125 18.76 5.11 -8.91
N LEU A 126 17.59 5.10 -8.26
CA LEU A 126 17.24 5.96 -7.13
C LEU A 126 17.81 5.36 -5.84
N ALA A 127 19.11 5.50 -5.61
CA ALA A 127 19.75 5.08 -4.37
C ALA A 127 19.96 6.27 -3.43
N ASN A 128 19.77 6.05 -2.12
CA ASN A 128 20.06 7.03 -1.07
C ASN A 128 19.35 8.38 -1.28
N VAL A 129 18.02 8.37 -1.50
CA VAL A 129 17.22 9.60 -1.70
C VAL A 129 17.07 10.45 -0.42
N GLY A 130 17.91 10.20 0.59
CA GLY A 130 17.80 10.72 1.94
C GLY A 130 17.07 9.75 2.87
N LEU A 131 17.21 9.96 4.19
CA LEU A 131 16.47 9.17 5.17
C LEU A 131 14.96 9.39 4.98
N TRP A 132 14.17 8.35 5.25
CA TRP A 132 12.70 8.39 5.22
C TRP A 132 12.11 8.55 3.82
N SER A 133 12.53 7.74 2.84
CA SER A 133 11.90 7.77 1.53
C SER A 133 10.40 7.46 1.65
N ASP A 134 9.59 8.30 1.00
CA ASP A 134 8.13 8.23 1.04
C ASP A 134 7.59 8.43 -0.38
N PRO A 135 7.63 7.39 -1.22
CA PRO A 135 7.16 7.50 -2.58
C PRO A 135 5.65 7.79 -2.57
N HIS A 136 5.26 8.87 -3.24
CA HIS A 136 3.86 9.23 -3.44
C HIS A 136 3.63 9.57 -4.90
N LEU A 137 2.63 8.93 -5.49
CA LEU A 137 2.20 9.22 -6.84
C LEU A 137 0.97 10.12 -6.80
N ARG A 138 0.97 11.15 -7.64
CA ARG A 138 -0.24 11.94 -7.94
C ARG A 138 -0.70 11.54 -9.33
N ARG A 139 -1.91 10.97 -9.44
CA ARG A 139 -2.59 10.91 -10.74
C ARG A 139 -2.86 12.36 -11.18
N SER A 140 -2.41 12.71 -12.38
CA SER A 140 -2.64 14.00 -13.03
C SER A 140 -4.06 14.12 -13.55
#